data_AF-A0A4U9I618-F1
#
_entry.id   AF-A0A4U9I618-F1
#
_cell.length_a   1.000
_cell.length_b   1.000
_cell.length_c   1.000
_cell.angle_alpha   90.00
_cell.angle_beta   90.00
_cell.angle_gamma   90.00
#
_symmetry.space_group_name_H-M   'P 1'
#
loop_
_entity.id
_entity.type
_entity.pdbx_description
1 polymer ?
#
loop_
_entity_poly.entity_id
_entity_poly.type
_entity_poly.pdbx_seq_one_letter_code
_entity_poly.pdbx_strand_id
1 'polypeptide(L)'
;MKTLLIIDSALGQARAYMAKTLLGSAGHKAHLDFIDNPGDAELVIVLGDTIPADSSLNGKKVWLGDINRAVAHPELFLSEAKGHAALYTAPVAAEPATAVTSGPKRVVAVTACPTGVAHTFMAAEAIETEAKKRGWWVKVETRGSVGAGNAITPEEVAAADLVIVAADIEVDLAKFAGKPMYRTSTGLALKKTAQELDKAQAEAKLFQPAGNTASSASEGKKESAGAYRHLLTGVSYMLPMVVAGGLCIALSFAFGIEAFKEPNTLAAALMQIGGGSAFALMVPVLAGYIAFSIADRPGLTPGLIGGMLAVSTGSGFIGGIIAGFLAGYVAKLISSKLKLPQSMEALKPILIIPLFSSLIVGLAHDLPDR
;
A
#
# COMPACT_ATOMS: atom_id res chain seq x y z
N MET A 1 -28.27 -26.92 0.57
CA MET A 1 -27.30 -27.65 1.43
C MET A 1 -26.15 -26.71 1.73
N LYS A 2 -25.89 -26.44 3.01
CA LYS A 2 -24.87 -25.46 3.43
C LYS A 2 -23.47 -25.95 3.09
N THR A 3 -22.77 -25.21 2.25
CA THR A 3 -21.48 -25.62 1.67
C THR A 3 -20.40 -24.59 2.00
N LEU A 4 -19.30 -25.02 2.60
CA LEU A 4 -18.11 -24.20 2.77
C LEU A 4 -17.17 -24.44 1.60
N LEU A 5 -16.68 -23.36 0.99
CA LEU A 5 -15.63 -23.43 -0.03
C LEU A 5 -14.31 -22.94 0.57
N ILE A 6 -13.35 -23.85 0.70
CA ILE A 6 -11.98 -23.54 1.12
C ILE A 6 -11.11 -23.58 -0.12
N ILE A 7 -10.37 -22.51 -0.40
CA ILE A 7 -9.44 -22.45 -1.53
C ILE A 7 -8.03 -22.31 -0.98
N ASP A 8 -7.17 -23.25 -1.31
CA ASP A 8 -5.77 -23.21 -0.91
C ASP A 8 -5.09 -21.95 -1.49
N SER A 9 -4.47 -21.19 -0.59
CA SER A 9 -3.68 -20.00 -0.91
C SER A 9 -2.54 -20.25 -1.91
N ALA A 10 -2.09 -21.49 -2.08
CA ALA A 10 -1.09 -21.90 -3.06
C ALA A 10 -1.57 -21.77 -4.52
N LEU A 11 -2.89 -21.81 -4.77
CA LEU A 11 -3.46 -21.89 -6.11
C LEU A 11 -3.52 -20.57 -6.90
N GLY A 12 -3.09 -19.46 -6.29
CA GLY A 12 -3.05 -18.14 -6.91
C GLY A 12 -4.40 -17.41 -6.89
N GLN A 13 -4.37 -16.11 -6.56
CA GLN A 13 -5.57 -15.31 -6.28
C GLN A 13 -6.51 -15.16 -7.49
N ALA A 14 -5.99 -15.09 -8.71
CA ALA A 14 -6.83 -14.97 -9.92
C ALA A 14 -7.64 -16.24 -10.18
N ARG A 15 -7.04 -17.42 -10.03
CA ARG A 15 -7.73 -18.71 -10.20
C ARG A 15 -8.72 -18.94 -9.07
N ALA A 16 -8.35 -18.60 -7.83
CA ALA A 16 -9.24 -18.65 -6.68
C ALA A 16 -10.50 -17.80 -6.89
N TYR A 17 -10.35 -16.57 -7.39
CA TYR A 17 -11.48 -15.69 -7.67
C TYR A 17 -12.39 -16.24 -8.78
N MET A 18 -11.81 -16.74 -9.88
CA MET A 18 -12.57 -17.37 -10.96
C MET A 18 -13.33 -18.61 -10.47
N ALA A 19 -12.67 -19.48 -9.71
CA ALA A 19 -13.29 -20.67 -9.14
C ALA A 19 -14.44 -20.30 -8.20
N LYS A 20 -14.24 -19.34 -7.29
CA LYS A 20 -15.29 -18.86 -6.38
C LYS A 20 -16.50 -18.30 -7.13
N THR A 21 -16.26 -17.52 -8.19
CA THR A 21 -17.33 -16.89 -9.00
C THR A 21 -18.12 -17.94 -9.78
N LEU A 22 -17.43 -18.86 -10.46
CA LEU A 22 -18.05 -19.89 -11.29
C LEU A 22 -18.78 -20.94 -10.46
N LEU A 23 -18.16 -21.39 -9.36
CA LEU A 23 -18.81 -22.31 -8.42
C LEU A 23 -19.99 -21.65 -7.71
N GLY A 24 -19.90 -20.37 -7.35
CA GLY A 24 -21.02 -19.63 -6.76
C GLY A 24 -22.23 -19.58 -7.70
N SER A 25 -22.00 -19.27 -8.99
CA SER A 25 -23.06 -19.27 -10.00
C SER A 25 -23.64 -20.67 -10.26
N ALA A 26 -22.80 -21.71 -10.30
CA ALA A 26 -23.26 -23.09 -10.49
C ALA A 26 -23.95 -23.67 -9.24
N GLY A 27 -23.55 -23.21 -8.05
CA GLY A 27 -24.08 -23.63 -6.75
C GLY A 27 -25.57 -23.38 -6.61
N HIS A 28 -26.04 -22.22 -7.07
CA HIS A 28 -27.46 -21.90 -7.08
C HIS A 28 -28.29 -22.90 -7.89
N LYS A 29 -27.80 -23.32 -9.07
CA LYS A 29 -28.46 -24.34 -9.89
C LYS A 29 -28.39 -25.74 -9.25
N ALA A 30 -27.31 -26.00 -8.52
CA ALA A 30 -27.10 -27.25 -7.81
C ALA A 30 -27.74 -27.28 -6.40
N HIS A 31 -28.55 -26.31 -5.99
CA HIS A 31 -29.12 -26.25 -4.62
C HIS A 31 -28.07 -26.31 -3.49
N LEU A 32 -26.89 -25.72 -3.74
CA LEU A 32 -25.82 -25.54 -2.75
C LEU A 32 -25.78 -24.08 -2.29
N ASP A 33 -25.83 -23.89 -0.98
CA ASP A 33 -25.80 -22.57 -0.37
C ASP A 33 -24.38 -22.34 0.17
N PHE A 34 -23.59 -21.52 -0.52
CA PHE A 34 -22.23 -21.24 -0.09
C PHE A 34 -22.22 -20.31 1.12
N ILE A 35 -21.58 -20.75 2.21
CA ILE A 35 -21.47 -20.01 3.46
C ILE A 35 -20.00 -19.83 3.84
N ASP A 36 -19.71 -18.77 4.60
CA ASP A 36 -18.35 -18.47 5.08
C ASP A 36 -18.08 -19.04 6.48
N ASN A 37 -19.11 -19.49 7.21
CA ASN A 37 -18.97 -20.05 8.56
C ASN A 37 -18.74 -21.57 8.52
N PRO A 38 -17.57 -22.08 8.98
CA PRO A 38 -17.31 -23.51 9.01
C PRO A 38 -18.27 -24.27 9.91
N GLY A 39 -18.76 -23.67 11.02
CA GLY A 39 -19.61 -24.34 12.01
C GLY A 39 -20.93 -24.86 11.43
N ASP A 40 -21.53 -24.11 10.50
CA ASP A 40 -22.84 -24.42 9.91
C ASP A 40 -22.76 -25.26 8.63
N ALA A 41 -21.55 -25.60 8.17
CA ALA A 41 -21.36 -26.31 6.90
C ALA A 41 -21.69 -27.81 7.03
N GLU A 42 -22.48 -28.32 6.08
CA GLU A 42 -22.79 -29.75 5.94
C GLU A 42 -21.82 -30.43 4.96
N LEU A 43 -21.44 -29.68 3.90
CA LEU A 43 -20.45 -30.07 2.90
C LEU A 43 -19.29 -29.06 2.90
N VAL A 44 -18.07 -29.55 2.78
CA VAL A 44 -16.86 -28.73 2.67
C VAL A 44 -16.13 -29.13 1.40
N ILE A 45 -15.95 -28.17 0.50
CA ILE A 45 -15.21 -28.35 -0.75
C ILE A 45 -13.87 -27.65 -0.56
N VAL A 46 -12.78 -28.41 -0.62
CA VAL A 46 -11.42 -27.89 -0.58
C VAL A 46 -10.87 -27.90 -2.00
N LEU A 47 -10.53 -26.72 -2.52
CA LEU A 47 -9.77 -26.58 -3.76
C LEU A 47 -8.29 -26.53 -3.41
N GLY A 48 -7.51 -27.55 -3.77
CA GLY A 48 -6.11 -27.64 -3.39
C GLY A 48 -5.53 -29.04 -3.58
N ASP A 49 -4.28 -29.19 -3.17
CA ASP A 49 -3.57 -30.47 -3.19
C ASP A 49 -3.73 -31.26 -1.89
N THR A 50 -4.10 -30.59 -0.79
CA THR A 50 -4.28 -31.21 0.54
C THR A 50 -5.48 -30.63 1.28
N ILE A 51 -6.11 -31.44 2.14
CA ILE A 51 -7.16 -30.98 3.05
C ILE A 51 -6.49 -30.34 4.28
N PRO A 52 -6.84 -29.09 4.66
CA PRO A 52 -6.30 -28.45 5.85
C PRO A 52 -6.53 -29.30 7.10
N ALA A 53 -5.52 -29.40 7.96
CA ALA A 53 -5.62 -30.07 9.26
C ALA A 53 -6.39 -29.19 10.26
N ASP A 54 -7.70 -29.06 10.03
CA ASP A 54 -8.59 -28.22 10.82
C ASP A 54 -9.61 -29.09 11.58
N SER A 55 -9.54 -29.04 12.91
CA SER A 55 -10.45 -29.74 13.81
C SER A 55 -11.90 -29.27 13.68
N SER A 56 -12.15 -28.08 13.14
CA SER A 56 -13.50 -27.56 12.87
C SER A 56 -14.24 -28.35 11.78
N LEU A 57 -13.49 -29.11 10.97
CA LEU A 57 -14.02 -29.96 9.90
C LEU A 57 -14.41 -31.37 10.38
N ASN A 58 -14.14 -31.69 11.65
CA ASN A 58 -14.45 -33.01 12.23
C ASN A 58 -15.93 -33.38 12.09
N GLY A 59 -16.19 -34.56 11.54
CA GLY A 59 -17.54 -35.09 11.34
C GLY A 59 -18.31 -34.45 10.17
N LYS A 60 -17.71 -33.50 9.43
CA LYS A 60 -18.29 -32.92 8.21
C LYS A 60 -17.91 -33.74 6.99
N LYS A 61 -18.74 -33.66 5.94
CA LYS A 61 -18.42 -34.25 4.64
C LYS A 61 -17.44 -33.33 3.93
N VAL A 62 -16.20 -33.77 3.73
CA VAL A 62 -15.14 -33.02 3.07
C VAL A 62 -14.79 -33.70 1.75
N TRP A 63 -14.59 -32.89 0.70
CA TRP A 63 -14.10 -33.34 -0.58
C TRP A 63 -12.99 -32.43 -1.08
N LEU A 64 -11.91 -33.04 -1.59
CA LEU A 64 -10.77 -32.36 -2.19
C LEU A 64 -10.94 -32.37 -3.71
N GLY A 65 -10.89 -31.20 -4.34
CA GLY A 65 -11.07 -31.06 -5.78
C GLY A 65 -10.01 -30.17 -6.43
N ASP A 66 -9.71 -30.45 -7.69
CA ASP A 66 -8.78 -29.67 -8.50
C ASP A 66 -9.42 -28.36 -9.00
N ILE A 67 -8.68 -27.26 -8.87
CA ILE A 67 -9.18 -25.92 -9.22
C ILE A 67 -9.35 -25.72 -10.73
N ASN A 68 -8.53 -26.36 -11.57
CA ASN A 68 -8.66 -26.22 -13.02
C ASN A 68 -9.97 -26.87 -13.47
N ARG A 69 -10.34 -28.01 -12.87
CA ARG A 69 -11.62 -28.67 -13.10
C ARG A 69 -12.81 -27.88 -12.58
N ALA A 70 -12.67 -27.24 -11.41
CA ALA A 70 -13.68 -26.34 -10.86
C ALA A 70 -13.99 -25.14 -11.78
N VAL A 71 -12.97 -24.61 -12.47
CA VAL A 71 -13.11 -23.51 -13.42
C VAL A 71 -13.64 -23.99 -14.77
N ALA A 72 -13.15 -25.13 -15.29
CA ALA A 72 -13.54 -25.63 -16.61
C ALA A 72 -14.96 -26.21 -16.64
N HIS A 73 -15.37 -26.94 -15.59
CA HIS A 73 -16.63 -27.67 -15.53
C HIS A 73 -17.31 -27.55 -14.15
N PRO A 74 -17.75 -26.34 -13.75
CA PRO A 74 -18.24 -26.08 -12.38
C PRO A 74 -19.49 -26.89 -12.01
N GLU A 75 -20.41 -27.17 -12.93
CA GLU A 75 -21.64 -27.93 -12.64
C GLU A 75 -21.33 -29.41 -12.35
N LEU A 76 -20.48 -30.04 -13.17
CA LEU A 76 -20.03 -31.42 -12.97
C LEU A 76 -19.20 -31.55 -11.68
N PHE A 77 -18.32 -30.58 -11.44
CA PHE A 77 -17.48 -30.52 -10.25
C PHE A 77 -18.32 -30.54 -8.96
N LEU A 78 -19.40 -29.74 -8.90
CA LEU A 78 -20.30 -29.72 -7.74
C LEU A 78 -21.11 -31.02 -7.58
N SER A 79 -21.47 -31.68 -8.68
CA SER A 79 -22.13 -32.99 -8.62
C SER A 79 -21.19 -34.06 -8.05
N GLU A 80 -19.92 -34.06 -8.46
CA GLU A 80 -18.90 -34.98 -7.95
C GLU A 80 -18.61 -34.73 -6.46
N ALA A 81 -18.52 -33.47 -6.05
CA ALA A 81 -18.34 -33.09 -4.65
C ALA A 81 -19.46 -33.64 -3.75
N LYS A 82 -20.71 -33.61 -4.23
CA LYS A 82 -21.85 -34.17 -3.49
C LYS A 82 -21.80 -35.70 -3.37
N GLY A 83 -21.36 -36.37 -4.43
CA GLY A 83 -21.34 -37.84 -4.50
C GLY A 83 -20.16 -38.48 -3.77
N HIS A 84 -19.01 -37.79 -3.72
CA HIS A 84 -17.74 -38.37 -3.25
C HIS A 84 -17.18 -37.74 -1.97
N ALA A 85 -17.88 -36.80 -1.34
CA ALA A 85 -17.44 -36.25 -0.05
C ALA A 85 -17.46 -37.31 1.05
N ALA A 86 -16.35 -37.45 1.75
CA ALA A 86 -16.16 -38.41 2.84
C ALA A 86 -16.19 -37.69 4.20
N LEU A 87 -16.53 -38.43 5.26
CA LEU A 87 -16.46 -37.89 6.62
C LEU A 87 -15.00 -37.64 7.00
N TYR A 88 -14.72 -36.42 7.44
CA TYR A 88 -13.38 -36.00 7.84
C TYR A 88 -13.13 -36.18 9.34
N THR A 89 -11.94 -36.68 9.65
CA THR A 89 -11.39 -36.75 11.01
C THR A 89 -10.00 -36.13 10.98
N ALA A 90 -9.82 -35.04 11.73
CA ALA A 90 -8.58 -34.33 11.88
C ALA A 90 -7.54 -35.23 12.55
N PRO A 91 -6.26 -35.18 12.11
CA PRO A 91 -5.18 -35.83 12.83
C PRO A 91 -5.10 -35.29 14.26
N VAL A 92 -5.10 -36.18 15.26
CA VAL A 92 -4.99 -35.81 16.68
C VAL A 92 -3.65 -35.09 16.91
N ALA A 93 -3.72 -33.80 17.25
CA ALA A 93 -2.56 -32.99 17.59
C ALA A 93 -2.02 -33.41 18.97
N ALA A 94 -0.74 -33.77 19.03
CA ALA A 94 -0.01 -33.94 20.28
C ALA A 94 0.25 -32.56 20.92
N GLU A 95 0.09 -32.48 22.24
CA GLU A 95 0.32 -31.29 23.08
C GLU A 95 1.75 -30.73 22.95
N PRO A 96 1.94 -29.42 23.25
CA PRO A 96 3.08 -28.65 22.78
C PRO A 96 4.35 -28.95 23.59
N ALA A 97 5.26 -29.71 23.00
CA ALA A 97 6.65 -29.73 23.43
C ALA A 97 7.33 -28.42 22.98
N THR A 98 8.02 -27.78 23.92
CA THR A 98 8.99 -26.70 23.71
C THR A 98 9.85 -26.97 22.47
N ALA A 99 9.53 -26.29 21.36
CA ALA A 99 10.19 -26.51 20.08
C ALA A 99 11.30 -25.49 19.88
N VAL A 100 12.53 -25.99 19.95
CA VAL A 100 13.64 -25.44 19.18
C VAL A 100 13.21 -25.41 17.71
N THR A 101 13.42 -24.28 17.06
CA THR A 101 12.99 -23.94 15.71
C THR A 101 13.48 -24.94 14.65
N SER A 102 12.55 -25.72 14.08
CA SER A 102 12.74 -26.39 12.78
C SER A 102 11.44 -26.46 11.97
N GLY A 103 10.63 -25.40 12.06
CA GLY A 103 9.50 -25.16 11.15
C GLY A 103 9.89 -24.17 10.03
N PRO A 104 9.11 -24.09 8.93
CA PRO A 104 9.35 -23.09 7.88
C PRO A 104 9.29 -21.69 8.47
N LYS A 105 10.32 -20.87 8.20
CA LYS A 105 10.45 -19.51 8.71
C LYS A 105 9.20 -18.69 8.37
N ARG A 106 8.59 -18.05 9.36
CA ARG A 106 7.35 -17.26 9.21
C ARG A 106 7.67 -15.80 9.01
N VAL A 107 7.33 -15.28 7.85
CA VAL A 107 7.56 -13.89 7.47
C VAL A 107 6.23 -13.19 7.26
N VAL A 108 6.07 -12.01 7.83
CA VAL A 108 4.98 -11.10 7.46
C VAL A 108 5.58 -9.89 6.76
N ALA A 109 4.94 -9.42 5.70
CA ALA A 109 5.44 -8.27 4.95
C ALA A 109 4.36 -7.22 4.72
N VAL A 110 4.75 -5.95 4.67
CA VAL A 110 3.89 -4.83 4.30
C VAL A 110 4.47 -4.18 3.05
N THR A 111 3.67 -4.06 2.00
CA THR A 111 4.05 -3.31 0.79
C THR A 111 3.23 -2.04 0.66
N ALA A 112 3.88 -0.91 0.35
CA ALA A 112 3.17 0.36 0.18
C ALA A 112 3.89 1.33 -0.77
N CYS A 113 3.27 1.64 -1.91
CA CYS A 113 3.74 2.63 -2.88
C CYS A 113 2.71 3.77 -2.98
N PRO A 114 3.13 5.05 -3.13
CA PRO A 114 2.22 6.21 -3.11
C PRO A 114 1.12 6.17 -4.17
N THR A 115 1.41 5.61 -5.36
CA THR A 115 0.41 5.45 -6.42
C THR A 115 -0.53 4.27 -6.14
N GLY A 116 -0.06 3.28 -5.37
CA GLY A 116 -0.88 2.24 -4.76
C GLY A 116 -1.44 1.17 -5.71
N VAL A 117 -1.03 1.14 -6.98
CA VAL A 117 -1.60 0.24 -8.01
C VAL A 117 -0.60 -0.71 -8.67
N ALA A 118 0.66 -0.33 -8.88
CA ALA A 118 1.64 -1.20 -9.56
C ALA A 118 2.65 -1.77 -8.57
N HIS A 119 3.58 -0.94 -8.08
CA HIS A 119 4.67 -1.43 -7.24
C HIS A 119 4.22 -2.05 -5.91
N THR A 120 3.09 -1.62 -5.32
CA THR A 120 2.55 -2.26 -4.10
C THR A 120 2.27 -3.74 -4.33
N PHE A 121 1.55 -4.08 -5.41
CA PHE A 121 1.15 -5.45 -5.71
C PHE A 121 2.29 -6.26 -6.32
N MET A 122 3.06 -5.66 -7.23
CA MET A 122 4.22 -6.34 -7.83
C MET A 122 5.29 -6.68 -6.80
N ALA A 123 5.57 -5.79 -5.84
CA ALA A 123 6.51 -6.09 -4.77
C ALA A 123 5.96 -7.19 -3.84
N ALA A 124 4.64 -7.22 -3.60
CA ALA A 124 4.03 -8.27 -2.80
C ALA A 124 4.18 -9.64 -3.46
N GLU A 125 3.83 -9.74 -4.74
CA GLU A 125 3.97 -10.97 -5.53
C GLU A 125 5.43 -11.44 -5.62
N ALA A 126 6.37 -10.50 -5.80
CA ALA A 126 7.79 -10.81 -5.83
C ALA A 126 8.25 -11.42 -4.50
N ILE A 127 7.90 -10.77 -3.37
CA ILE A 127 8.21 -11.26 -2.01
C ILE A 127 7.57 -12.64 -1.78
N GLU A 128 6.31 -12.83 -2.16
CA GLU A 128 5.62 -14.11 -2.01
C GLU A 128 6.29 -15.23 -2.80
N THR A 129 6.62 -14.96 -4.05
CA THR A 129 7.26 -15.91 -4.97
C THR A 129 8.63 -16.31 -4.46
N GLU A 130 9.44 -15.34 -4.00
CA GLU A 130 10.79 -15.61 -3.51
C GLU A 130 10.79 -16.32 -2.14
N ALA A 131 9.88 -15.94 -1.24
CA ALA A 131 9.72 -16.63 0.03
C ALA A 131 9.25 -18.09 -0.15
N LYS A 132 8.34 -18.36 -1.10
CA LYS A 132 7.93 -19.73 -1.47
C LYS A 132 9.12 -20.56 -1.98
N LYS A 133 9.97 -20.00 -2.84
CA LYS A 133 11.20 -20.68 -3.32
C LYS A 133 12.15 -21.06 -2.18
N ARG A 134 12.14 -20.29 -1.09
CA ARG A 134 12.97 -20.51 0.11
C ARG A 134 12.33 -21.43 1.15
N GLY A 135 11.10 -21.89 0.90
CA GLY A 135 10.34 -22.68 1.87
C GLY A 135 9.85 -21.88 3.09
N TRP A 136 9.71 -20.56 2.95
CA TRP A 136 9.21 -19.69 4.01
C TRP A 136 7.69 -19.58 3.91
N TRP A 137 7.02 -19.56 5.07
CA TRP A 137 5.63 -19.12 5.12
C TRP A 137 5.63 -17.59 5.07
N VAL A 138 4.81 -17.02 4.20
CA VAL A 138 4.76 -15.57 4.01
C VAL A 138 3.32 -15.09 3.90
N LYS A 139 3.03 -13.95 4.54
CA LYS A 139 1.80 -13.20 4.30
C LYS A 139 2.15 -11.74 4.04
N VAL A 140 1.67 -11.22 2.91
CA VAL A 140 1.93 -9.83 2.53
C VAL A 140 0.66 -9.01 2.60
N GLU A 141 0.65 -7.99 3.45
CA GLU A 141 -0.36 -6.95 3.51
C GLU A 141 -0.01 -5.85 2.51
N THR A 142 -0.94 -5.56 1.61
CA THR A 142 -0.80 -4.49 0.62
C THR A 142 -1.48 -3.24 1.12
N ARG A 143 -0.81 -2.09 1.05
CA ARG A 143 -1.40 -0.78 1.36
C ARG A 143 -1.27 0.14 0.17
N GLY A 144 -2.40 0.46 -0.44
CA GLY A 144 -2.43 1.25 -1.66
C GLY A 144 -3.61 2.20 -1.74
N SER A 145 -3.82 2.72 -2.95
CA SER A 145 -4.87 3.67 -3.32
C SER A 145 -6.28 3.15 -3.08
N VAL A 146 -6.41 1.82 -3.13
CA VAL A 146 -7.65 1.05 -3.00
C VAL A 146 -7.89 0.55 -1.58
N GLY A 147 -7.04 0.93 -0.61
CA GLY A 147 -7.12 0.48 0.78
C GLY A 147 -6.12 -0.62 1.15
N ALA A 148 -6.32 -1.23 2.32
CA ALA A 148 -5.49 -2.34 2.81
C ALA A 148 -6.05 -3.69 2.29
N GLY A 149 -5.23 -4.46 1.61
CA GLY A 149 -5.54 -5.82 1.16
C GLY A 149 -4.75 -6.86 1.95
N ASN A 150 -5.37 -8.01 2.22
CA ASN A 150 -4.75 -9.15 2.92
C ASN A 150 -4.18 -8.77 4.31
N ALA A 151 -5.00 -8.13 5.13
CA ALA A 151 -4.60 -7.63 6.44
C ALA A 151 -3.96 -8.74 7.31
N ILE A 152 -2.81 -8.41 7.91
CA ILE A 152 -2.11 -9.30 8.83
C ILE A 152 -2.78 -9.23 10.21
N THR A 153 -3.18 -10.38 10.73
CA THR A 153 -3.87 -10.51 12.03
C THR A 153 -2.88 -10.50 13.20
N PRO A 154 -3.34 -10.22 14.43
CA PRO A 154 -2.48 -10.25 15.61
C PRO A 154 -1.82 -11.62 15.84
N GLU A 155 -2.51 -12.73 15.58
CA GLU A 155 -1.95 -14.07 15.74
C GLU A 155 -0.80 -14.32 14.75
N GLU A 156 -0.93 -13.83 13.52
CA GLU A 156 0.10 -13.93 12.48
C GLU A 156 1.32 -13.09 12.82
N VAL A 157 1.12 -11.88 13.40
CA VAL A 157 2.24 -11.10 13.90
C VAL A 157 2.94 -11.83 15.05
N ALA A 158 2.18 -12.39 16.00
CA ALA A 158 2.73 -13.12 17.13
C ALA A 158 3.55 -14.34 16.67
N ALA A 159 3.11 -15.05 15.63
CA ALA A 159 3.82 -16.19 15.06
C ALA A 159 4.93 -15.83 14.05
N ALA A 160 5.10 -14.56 13.68
CA ALA A 160 6.11 -14.14 12.73
C ALA A 160 7.51 -14.10 13.36
N ASP A 161 8.49 -14.66 12.65
CA ASP A 161 9.92 -14.61 12.97
C ASP A 161 10.57 -13.33 12.43
N LEU A 162 10.02 -12.78 11.34
CA LEU A 162 10.56 -11.62 10.63
C LEU A 162 9.44 -10.77 10.02
N VAL A 163 9.59 -9.45 10.13
CA VAL A 163 8.73 -8.45 9.51
C VAL A 163 9.49 -7.72 8.40
N ILE A 164 8.99 -7.75 7.17
CA ILE A 164 9.57 -7.01 6.03
C ILE A 164 8.66 -5.84 5.67
N VAL A 165 9.16 -4.61 5.71
CA VAL A 165 8.41 -3.42 5.32
C VAL A 165 9.01 -2.86 4.04
N ALA A 166 8.38 -3.14 2.90
CA ALA A 166 8.74 -2.57 1.60
C ALA A 166 7.81 -1.38 1.31
N ALA A 167 8.18 -0.18 1.78
CA ALA A 167 7.27 0.97 1.76
C ALA A 167 7.96 2.27 1.37
N ASP A 168 7.40 2.96 0.37
CA ASP A 168 7.80 4.29 -0.10
C ASP A 168 6.92 5.41 0.50
N ILE A 169 5.98 5.04 1.37
CA ILE A 169 5.13 5.94 2.17
C ILE A 169 5.18 5.56 3.65
N GLU A 170 4.63 6.43 4.50
CA GLU A 170 4.46 6.12 5.92
C GLU A 170 3.30 5.14 6.11
N VAL A 171 3.52 4.14 6.97
CA VAL A 171 2.56 3.08 7.25
C VAL A 171 2.51 2.88 8.75
N ASP A 172 1.32 2.70 9.31
CA ASP A 172 1.18 2.30 10.71
C ASP A 172 1.72 0.88 10.92
N LEU A 173 2.77 0.79 11.72
CA LEU A 173 3.51 -0.43 12.05
C LEU A 173 3.41 -0.79 13.54
N ALA A 174 2.58 -0.09 14.32
CA ALA A 174 2.51 -0.27 15.77
C ALA A 174 2.24 -1.73 16.18
N LYS A 175 1.47 -2.46 15.36
CA LYS A 175 1.18 -3.88 15.58
C LYS A 175 2.41 -4.80 15.53
N PHE A 176 3.52 -4.38 14.93
CA PHE A 176 4.76 -5.15 14.82
C PHE A 176 5.79 -4.85 15.93
N ALA A 177 5.36 -4.20 17.02
CA ALA A 177 6.22 -3.91 18.16
C ALA A 177 6.90 -5.17 18.71
N GLY A 178 8.20 -5.08 18.97
CA GLY A 178 9.03 -6.17 19.51
C GLY A 178 9.49 -7.20 18.48
N LYS A 179 9.05 -7.11 17.22
CA LYS A 179 9.45 -8.08 16.18
C LYS A 179 10.70 -7.65 15.41
N PRO A 180 11.56 -8.59 14.99
CA PRO A 180 12.65 -8.30 14.06
C PRO A 180 12.08 -7.73 12.77
N MET A 181 12.50 -6.52 12.42
CA MET A 181 11.98 -5.78 11.27
C MET A 181 13.12 -5.34 10.36
N TYR A 182 12.89 -5.50 9.06
CA TYR A 182 13.72 -4.95 7.99
C TYR A 182 12.88 -4.03 7.12
N ARG A 183 13.37 -2.83 6.82
CA ARG A 183 12.68 -1.83 6.00
C ARG A 183 13.44 -1.55 4.71
N THR A 184 12.73 -1.57 3.59
CA THR A 184 13.23 -1.27 2.24
C THR A 184 12.19 -0.51 1.41
N SER A 185 12.51 -0.20 0.15
CA SER A 185 11.60 0.44 -0.82
C SER A 185 10.81 -0.60 -1.62
N THR A 186 9.65 -0.23 -2.17
CA THR A 186 8.90 -1.17 -3.05
C THR A 186 9.68 -1.50 -4.32
N GLY A 187 10.44 -0.53 -4.85
CA GLY A 187 11.27 -0.72 -6.03
C GLY A 187 12.43 -1.71 -5.81
N LEU A 188 13.10 -1.67 -4.66
CA LEU A 188 14.15 -2.64 -4.33
C LEU A 188 13.57 -4.02 -4.05
N ALA A 189 12.46 -4.09 -3.31
CA ALA A 189 11.77 -5.34 -3.04
C ALA A 189 11.27 -6.03 -4.33
N LEU A 190 10.94 -5.27 -5.37
CA LEU A 190 10.56 -5.81 -6.68
C LEU A 190 11.76 -6.23 -7.54
N LYS A 191 12.78 -5.37 -7.67
CA LYS A 191 13.90 -5.62 -8.62
C LYS A 191 14.99 -6.54 -8.05
N LYS A 192 15.14 -6.57 -6.73
CA LYS A 192 16.24 -7.25 -6.02
C LYS A 192 15.70 -8.09 -4.86
N THR A 193 14.55 -8.73 -5.04
CA THR A 193 13.82 -9.45 -3.99
C THR A 193 14.68 -10.42 -3.20
N ALA A 194 15.43 -11.30 -3.87
CA ALA A 194 16.30 -12.27 -3.21
C ALA A 194 17.32 -11.60 -2.28
N GLN A 195 18.00 -10.56 -2.77
CA GLN A 195 18.99 -9.81 -2.00
C GLN A 195 18.36 -9.10 -0.80
N GLU A 196 17.16 -8.54 -0.96
CA GLU A 196 16.46 -7.86 0.12
C GLU A 196 15.94 -8.85 1.18
N LEU A 197 15.54 -10.06 0.80
CA LEU A 197 15.18 -11.13 1.75
C LEU A 197 16.42 -11.67 2.50
N ASP A 198 17.58 -11.76 1.82
CA ASP A 198 18.85 -12.13 2.46
C ASP A 198 19.28 -11.09 3.50
N LYS A 199 19.23 -9.80 3.13
CA LYS A 199 19.48 -8.70 4.07
C LYS A 199 18.46 -8.68 5.20
N ALA A 200 17.19 -8.93 4.91
CA ALA A 200 16.17 -8.98 5.96
C ALA A 200 16.47 -10.06 6.99
N GLN A 201 17.05 -11.19 6.58
CA GLN A 201 17.48 -12.22 7.51
C GLN A 201 18.72 -11.85 8.32
N ALA A 202 19.66 -11.11 7.74
CA ALA A 202 20.92 -10.75 8.40
C ALA A 202 20.85 -9.47 9.25
N GLU A 203 20.06 -8.49 8.82
CA GLU A 203 20.10 -7.10 9.30
C GLU A 203 18.82 -6.65 10.01
N ALA A 204 17.79 -7.52 10.13
CA ALA A 204 16.58 -7.16 10.84
C ALA A 204 16.85 -6.79 12.30
N LYS A 205 16.30 -5.66 12.73
CA LYS A 205 16.44 -5.13 14.10
C LYS A 205 15.10 -5.18 14.81
N LEU A 206 15.10 -5.34 16.13
CA LEU A 206 13.86 -5.23 16.90
C LEU A 206 13.20 -3.88 16.66
N PHE A 207 11.96 -3.91 16.21
CA PHE A 207 11.17 -2.70 16.03
C PHE A 207 10.51 -2.30 17.35
N GLN A 208 10.64 -1.04 17.75
CA GLN A 208 9.83 -0.46 18.81
C GLN A 208 9.07 0.74 18.22
N PRO A 209 7.72 0.77 18.33
CA PRO A 209 6.97 1.96 17.94
C PRO A 209 7.40 3.12 18.84
N ALA A 210 7.57 4.29 18.24
CA ALA A 210 7.88 5.51 18.97
C ALA A 210 6.66 5.90 19.83
N GLY A 211 6.55 5.33 21.03
CA GLY A 211 5.39 5.57 21.88
C GLY A 211 5.35 4.89 23.25
N ASN A 212 6.29 4.04 23.64
CA ASN A 212 6.25 3.42 24.98
C ASN A 212 7.64 3.13 25.55
N THR A 213 8.34 4.16 26.01
CA THR A 213 9.45 3.99 26.96
C THR A 213 9.43 5.12 27.97
N ALA A 214 8.96 4.81 29.17
CA ALA A 214 9.24 5.60 30.35
C ALA A 214 10.73 5.46 30.70
N SER A 215 11.34 6.61 30.99
CA SER A 215 12.63 6.82 31.68
C SER A 215 13.93 6.45 30.96
N SER A 216 14.58 7.43 30.33
CA SER A 216 15.62 8.25 30.99
C SER A 216 16.27 9.25 30.02
N ALA A 217 16.47 10.46 30.54
CA ALA A 217 17.05 11.68 29.98
C ALA A 217 17.82 11.63 28.64
N SER A 218 17.32 12.41 27.67
CA SER A 218 18.09 13.47 26.99
C SER A 218 17.11 14.34 26.20
N GLU A 219 16.93 15.58 26.64
CA GLU A 219 16.21 16.62 25.91
C GLU A 219 17.02 17.08 24.69
N GLY A 220 16.32 17.24 23.56
CA GLY A 220 16.81 17.96 22.38
C GLY A 220 16.77 17.15 21.08
N LYS A 221 15.90 17.58 20.14
CA LYS A 221 15.74 17.09 18.75
C LYS A 221 14.89 15.83 18.54
N LYS A 222 13.56 15.94 18.63
CA LYS A 222 12.63 14.99 17.97
C LYS A 222 11.67 15.62 16.95
N GLU A 223 11.36 16.93 17.05
CA GLU A 223 10.50 17.59 16.06
C GLU A 223 11.19 17.89 14.72
N SER A 224 12.49 18.20 14.71
CA SER A 224 13.21 18.55 13.48
C SER A 224 13.35 17.39 12.50
N ALA A 225 13.24 16.13 12.97
CA ALA A 225 13.31 14.96 12.09
C ALA A 225 12.03 14.80 11.23
N GLY A 226 10.87 15.24 11.74
CA GLY A 226 9.60 15.18 11.01
C GLY A 226 9.50 16.25 9.93
N ALA A 227 9.65 17.52 10.30
CA ALA A 227 9.59 18.64 9.35
C ALA A 227 10.66 18.54 8.25
N TYR A 228 11.89 18.15 8.61
CA TYR A 228 12.96 17.94 7.62
C TYR A 228 12.62 16.82 6.62
N ARG A 229 11.98 15.73 7.07
CA ARG A 229 11.52 14.66 6.17
C ARG A 229 10.48 15.17 5.18
N HIS A 230 9.48 15.92 5.64
CA HIS A 230 8.45 16.49 4.77
C HIS A 230 9.05 17.42 3.71
N LEU A 231 10.01 18.26 4.12
CA LEU A 231 10.75 19.12 3.22
C LEU A 231 11.55 18.31 2.18
N LEU A 232 12.28 17.28 2.61
CA LEU A 232 13.05 16.42 1.72
C LEU A 232 12.18 15.67 0.72
N THR A 233 10.97 15.25 1.11
CA THR A 233 9.99 14.66 0.19
C THR A 233 9.63 15.65 -0.90
N GLY A 234 9.25 16.89 -0.54
CA GLY A 234 8.98 17.94 -1.51
C GLY A 234 10.13 18.17 -2.49
N VAL A 235 11.35 18.33 -1.98
CA VAL A 235 12.55 18.57 -2.80
C VAL A 235 12.81 17.41 -3.77
N SER A 236 12.64 16.17 -3.30
CA SER A 236 12.87 14.96 -4.10
C SER A 236 11.90 14.87 -5.29
N TYR A 237 10.62 15.21 -5.10
CA TYR A 237 9.64 15.24 -6.17
C TYR A 237 9.74 16.46 -7.09
N MET A 238 10.37 17.54 -6.62
CA MET A 238 10.66 18.73 -7.41
C MET A 238 11.88 18.53 -8.35
N LEU A 239 12.87 17.74 -7.93
CA LEU A 239 14.14 17.58 -8.65
C LEU A 239 13.99 17.15 -10.13
N PRO A 240 13.11 16.19 -10.50
CA PRO A 240 12.90 15.84 -11.91
C PRO A 240 12.45 17.03 -12.77
N MET A 241 11.65 17.95 -12.22
CA MET A 241 11.21 19.15 -12.95
C MET A 241 12.35 20.11 -13.21
N VAL A 242 13.25 20.28 -12.23
CA VAL A 242 14.45 21.11 -12.37
C VAL A 242 15.39 20.54 -13.43
N VAL A 243 15.62 19.23 -13.41
CA VAL A 243 16.49 18.55 -14.39
C VAL A 243 15.90 18.65 -15.78
N ALA A 244 14.63 18.30 -15.96
CA ALA A 244 13.95 18.40 -17.25
C ALA A 244 13.94 19.85 -17.78
N GLY A 245 13.59 20.81 -16.91
CA GLY A 245 13.55 22.21 -17.27
C GLY A 245 14.92 22.77 -17.66
N GLY A 246 15.94 22.50 -16.85
CA GLY A 246 17.29 22.99 -17.08
C GLY A 246 17.90 22.44 -18.37
N LEU A 247 17.69 21.16 -18.64
CA LEU A 247 18.15 20.52 -19.89
C LEU A 247 17.41 21.09 -21.10
N CYS A 248 16.11 21.33 -21.04
CA CYS A 248 15.37 21.95 -22.13
C CYS A 248 15.86 23.38 -22.42
N ILE A 249 16.11 24.20 -21.39
CA ILE A 249 16.67 25.55 -21.55
C ILE A 249 18.08 25.49 -22.17
N ALA A 250 18.94 24.58 -21.69
CA ALA A 250 20.28 24.40 -22.23
C ALA A 250 20.25 24.01 -23.72
N LEU A 251 19.34 23.10 -24.10
CA LEU A 251 19.13 22.72 -25.50
C LEU A 251 18.58 23.88 -26.34
N SER A 252 17.70 24.72 -25.78
CA SER A 252 17.25 25.93 -26.47
C SER A 252 18.42 26.85 -26.81
N PHE A 253 19.34 27.08 -25.86
CA PHE A 253 20.51 27.93 -26.07
C PHE A 253 21.56 27.35 -27.02
N ALA A 254 21.57 26.03 -27.24
CA ALA A 254 22.42 25.40 -28.25
C ALA A 254 22.10 25.86 -29.68
N PHE A 255 20.87 26.32 -29.94
CA PHE A 255 20.47 26.93 -31.22
C PHE A 255 20.82 28.42 -31.32
N GLY A 256 21.39 29.02 -30.27
CA GLY A 256 21.69 30.44 -30.14
C GLY A 256 20.98 31.05 -28.93
N ILE A 257 21.66 31.97 -28.23
CA ILE A 257 21.15 32.55 -26.97
C ILE A 257 19.82 33.28 -27.17
N GLU A 258 19.58 33.87 -28.33
CA GLU A 258 18.33 34.59 -28.63
C GLU A 258 17.37 33.82 -29.56
N ALA A 259 17.71 32.60 -29.99
CA ALA A 259 16.91 31.83 -30.94
C ALA A 259 15.50 31.51 -30.41
N PHE A 260 15.32 31.51 -29.09
CA PHE A 260 14.02 31.33 -28.44
C PHE A 260 13.03 32.48 -28.68
N LYS A 261 13.50 33.66 -29.12
CA LYS A 261 12.64 34.81 -29.41
C LYS A 261 11.84 34.64 -30.70
N GLU A 262 12.31 33.79 -31.62
CA GLU A 262 11.59 33.51 -32.85
C GLU A 262 10.43 32.53 -32.57
N PRO A 263 9.17 32.97 -32.71
CA PRO A 263 8.02 32.13 -32.44
C PRO A 263 7.95 30.96 -33.42
N ASN A 264 7.38 29.84 -32.96
CA ASN A 264 7.23 28.59 -33.72
C ASN A 264 8.53 27.86 -34.09
N THR A 265 9.65 28.20 -33.44
CA THR A 265 10.91 27.47 -33.59
C THR A 265 11.07 26.38 -32.52
N LEU A 266 11.95 25.40 -32.77
CA LEU A 266 12.31 24.39 -31.77
C LEU A 266 12.94 25.02 -30.52
N ALA A 267 13.75 26.07 -30.69
CA ALA A 267 14.34 26.81 -29.58
C ALA A 267 13.26 27.45 -28.70
N ALA A 268 12.29 28.16 -29.30
CA ALA A 268 11.16 28.72 -28.56
C ALA A 268 10.33 27.64 -27.84
N ALA A 269 10.09 26.49 -28.49
CA ALA A 269 9.39 25.37 -27.87
C ALA A 269 10.15 24.80 -26.67
N LEU A 270 11.46 24.59 -26.80
CA LEU A 270 12.32 24.10 -25.71
C LEU A 270 12.38 25.09 -24.54
N MET A 271 12.47 26.39 -24.82
CA MET A 271 12.42 27.44 -23.81
C MET A 271 11.07 27.49 -23.09
N GLN A 272 9.96 27.33 -23.83
CA GLN A 272 8.62 27.28 -23.25
C GLN A 272 8.42 26.03 -22.39
N ILE A 273 8.89 24.86 -22.83
CA ILE A 273 8.82 23.62 -22.06
C ILE A 273 9.64 23.76 -20.78
N GLY A 274 10.87 24.25 -20.89
CA GLY A 274 11.78 24.34 -19.76
C GLY A 274 11.44 25.50 -18.82
N GLY A 275 11.63 26.72 -19.29
CA GLY A 275 11.44 27.93 -18.49
C GLY A 275 9.98 28.26 -18.23
N GLY A 276 9.13 28.17 -19.26
CA GLY A 276 7.72 28.56 -19.15
C GLY A 276 6.86 27.57 -18.35
N SER A 277 7.12 26.27 -18.48
CA SER A 277 6.29 25.22 -17.87
C SER A 277 6.99 24.48 -16.73
N ALA A 278 8.14 23.85 -16.97
CA ALA A 278 8.77 22.97 -15.98
C ALA A 278 9.27 23.74 -14.74
N PHE A 279 9.92 24.90 -14.94
CA PHE A 279 10.33 25.76 -13.84
C PHE A 279 9.15 26.42 -13.11
N ALA A 280 8.07 26.77 -13.82
CA ALA A 280 6.87 27.33 -13.20
C ALA A 280 6.19 26.33 -12.24
N LEU A 281 6.23 25.03 -12.56
CA LEU A 281 5.69 23.95 -11.73
C LEU A 281 6.57 23.57 -10.54
N MET A 282 7.81 24.05 -10.48
CA MET A 282 8.79 23.66 -9.46
C MET A 282 8.26 23.90 -8.02
N VAL A 283 7.82 25.13 -7.74
CA VAL A 283 7.32 25.53 -6.41
C VAL A 283 5.94 24.89 -6.09
N PRO A 284 4.97 24.85 -7.02
CA PRO A 284 3.75 24.06 -6.83
C PRO A 284 4.04 22.61 -6.45
N VAL A 285 4.91 21.91 -7.18
CA VAL A 285 5.25 20.51 -6.93
C VAL A 285 5.91 20.35 -5.56
N LEU A 286 6.86 21.21 -5.20
CA LEU A 286 7.47 21.23 -3.88
C LEU A 286 6.39 21.33 -2.77
N ALA A 287 5.54 22.35 -2.85
CA ALA A 287 4.50 22.61 -1.84
C ALA A 287 3.48 21.47 -1.77
N GLY A 288 3.04 20.97 -2.94
CA GLY A 288 2.13 19.85 -3.08
C GLY A 288 2.66 18.58 -2.43
N TYR A 289 3.93 18.24 -2.65
CA TYR A 289 4.52 17.03 -2.08
C TYR A 289 4.93 17.16 -0.60
N ILE A 290 5.22 18.37 -0.12
CA ILE A 290 5.30 18.64 1.33
C ILE A 290 3.93 18.36 1.97
N ALA A 291 2.86 18.94 1.42
CA ALA A 291 1.50 18.76 1.93
C ALA A 291 1.04 17.29 1.85
N PHE A 292 1.35 16.62 0.73
CA PHE A 292 1.11 15.19 0.54
C PHE A 292 1.82 14.34 1.60
N SER A 293 3.07 14.66 1.94
CA SER A 293 3.80 13.90 2.96
C SER A 293 3.21 14.04 4.37
N ILE A 294 2.34 15.03 4.61
CA ILE A 294 1.70 15.30 5.92
C ILE A 294 0.28 14.71 5.98
N ALA A 295 -0.47 14.82 4.88
CA ALA A 295 -1.91 14.53 4.83
C ALA A 295 -2.32 13.59 3.69
N ASP A 296 -1.37 12.91 3.04
CA ASP A 296 -1.56 12.07 1.87
C ASP A 296 -2.27 12.82 0.72
N ARG A 297 -3.06 12.10 -0.10
CA ARG A 297 -3.78 12.63 -1.26
C ARG A 297 -4.62 13.88 -0.95
N PRO A 298 -5.34 13.95 0.19
CA PRO A 298 -6.08 15.17 0.55
C PRO A 298 -5.22 16.44 0.65
N GLY A 299 -3.93 16.33 0.98
CA GLY A 299 -3.03 17.48 1.07
C GLY A 299 -2.48 17.97 -0.28
N LEU A 300 -2.54 17.14 -1.33
CA LEU A 300 -1.86 17.42 -2.59
C LEU A 300 -2.42 18.66 -3.31
N THR A 301 -3.74 18.70 -3.53
CA THR A 301 -4.41 19.83 -4.20
C THR A 301 -4.20 21.17 -3.49
N PRO A 302 -4.47 21.31 -2.18
CA PRO A 302 -4.25 22.59 -1.49
C PRO A 302 -2.77 22.98 -1.45
N GLY A 303 -1.84 22.01 -1.39
CA GLY A 303 -0.41 22.30 -1.48
C GLY A 303 0.01 22.83 -2.86
N LEU A 304 -0.49 22.23 -3.95
CA LEU A 304 -0.23 22.70 -5.32
C LEU A 304 -0.78 24.11 -5.53
N ILE A 305 -2.01 24.38 -5.08
CA ILE A 305 -2.64 25.70 -5.18
C ILE A 305 -1.85 26.72 -4.36
N GLY A 306 -1.52 26.40 -3.11
CA GLY A 306 -0.71 27.27 -2.24
C GLY A 306 0.68 27.56 -2.82
N GLY A 307 1.34 26.57 -3.39
CA GLY A 307 2.62 26.76 -4.08
C GLY A 307 2.51 27.60 -5.35
N MET A 308 1.40 27.48 -6.08
CA MET A 308 1.16 28.32 -7.26
C MET A 308 0.87 29.77 -6.88
N LEU A 309 0.08 29.99 -5.82
CA LEU A 309 -0.14 31.31 -5.24
C LEU A 309 1.16 31.93 -4.75
N ALA A 310 2.05 31.14 -4.14
CA ALA A 310 3.34 31.63 -3.69
C ALA A 310 4.20 32.19 -4.84
N VAL A 311 4.14 31.58 -6.02
CA VAL A 311 4.82 32.07 -7.22
C VAL A 311 4.14 33.33 -7.78
N SER A 312 2.81 33.34 -7.88
CA SER A 312 2.07 34.46 -8.49
C SER A 312 2.09 35.73 -7.64
N THR A 313 2.24 35.60 -6.31
CA THR A 313 2.34 36.72 -5.35
C THR A 313 3.79 37.16 -5.08
N GLY A 314 4.78 36.48 -5.65
CA GLY A 314 6.20 36.86 -5.50
C GLY A 314 6.91 36.33 -4.25
N SER A 315 6.21 35.62 -3.34
CA SER A 315 6.85 34.94 -2.19
C SER A 315 7.77 33.76 -2.59
N GLY A 316 7.60 33.24 -3.80
CA GLY A 316 8.49 32.29 -4.45
C GLY A 316 8.69 30.98 -3.68
N PHE A 317 9.93 30.50 -3.63
CA PHE A 317 10.27 29.21 -3.04
C PHE A 317 9.98 29.13 -1.53
N ILE A 318 10.29 30.20 -0.79
CA ILE A 318 10.06 30.26 0.67
C ILE A 318 8.57 30.24 0.97
N GLY A 319 7.78 31.04 0.22
CA GLY A 319 6.33 31.01 0.32
C GLY A 319 5.74 29.65 -0.01
N GLY A 320 6.30 28.94 -1.00
CA GLY A 320 5.88 27.58 -1.35
C GLY A 320 6.12 26.56 -0.24
N ILE A 321 7.25 26.65 0.46
CA ILE A 321 7.52 25.77 1.62
C ILE A 321 6.48 26.03 2.72
N ILE A 322 6.26 27.29 3.08
CA ILE A 322 5.29 27.68 4.12
C ILE A 322 3.88 27.22 3.72
N ALA A 323 3.47 27.48 2.47
CA ALA A 323 2.18 27.07 1.95
C ALA A 323 2.01 25.54 1.93
N GLY A 324 3.07 24.78 1.62
CA GLY A 324 3.06 23.32 1.65
C GLY A 324 2.82 22.76 3.05
N PHE A 325 3.50 23.29 4.07
CA PHE A 325 3.26 22.88 5.46
C PHE A 325 1.87 23.29 5.93
N LEU A 326 1.45 24.52 5.66
CA LEU A 326 0.12 25.02 6.01
C LEU A 326 -0.97 24.13 5.39
N ALA A 327 -0.90 23.89 4.07
CA ALA A 327 -1.85 23.05 3.35
C ALA A 327 -1.91 21.62 3.90
N GLY A 328 -0.75 21.03 4.21
CA GLY A 328 -0.65 19.70 4.79
C GLY A 328 -1.33 19.62 6.16
N TYR A 329 -1.01 20.53 7.08
CA TYR A 329 -1.60 20.50 8.42
C TYR A 329 -3.09 20.85 8.42
N VAL A 330 -3.53 21.80 7.58
CA VAL A 330 -4.95 22.12 7.42
C VAL A 330 -5.72 20.92 6.87
N ALA A 331 -5.22 20.27 5.82
CA ALA A 331 -5.83 19.06 5.27
C ALA A 331 -5.91 17.93 6.31
N LYS A 332 -4.83 17.71 7.08
CA LYS A 332 -4.80 16.72 8.17
C LYS A 332 -5.80 17.05 9.29
N LEU A 333 -5.96 18.33 9.63
CA LEU A 333 -6.90 18.79 10.65
C LEU A 333 -8.35 18.58 10.22
N ILE A 334 -8.70 18.92 8.98
CA ILE A 334 -10.03 18.65 8.42
C ILE A 334 -10.28 17.14 8.35
N SER A 335 -9.27 16.36 7.93
CA SER A 335 -9.37 14.90 7.86
C SER A 335 -9.60 14.26 9.24
N SER A 336 -8.92 14.73 10.28
CA SER A 336 -9.00 14.12 11.62
C SER A 336 -10.19 14.60 12.46
N LYS A 337 -10.57 15.88 12.37
CA LYS A 337 -11.61 16.46 13.24
C LYS A 337 -13.01 16.49 12.64
N LEU A 338 -13.16 16.45 11.32
CA LEU A 338 -14.47 16.53 10.68
C LEU A 338 -15.15 15.15 10.64
N LYS A 339 -16.03 14.84 11.58
CA LYS A 339 -16.83 13.60 11.52
C LYS A 339 -18.06 13.83 10.65
N LEU A 340 -18.20 13.02 9.60
CA LEU A 340 -19.35 13.06 8.69
C LEU A 340 -20.14 11.76 8.80
N PRO A 341 -21.46 11.77 8.53
CA PRO A 341 -22.25 10.55 8.42
C PRO A 341 -21.70 9.64 7.30
N GLN A 342 -21.90 8.32 7.44
CA GLN A 342 -21.31 7.27 6.59
C GLN A 342 -21.57 7.47 5.07
N SER A 343 -22.69 8.12 4.70
CA SER A 343 -23.02 8.48 3.32
C SER A 343 -22.13 9.57 2.70
N MET A 344 -21.43 10.36 3.52
CA MET A 344 -20.60 11.49 3.09
C MET A 344 -19.11 11.31 3.35
N GLU A 345 -18.68 10.19 3.94
CA GLU A 345 -17.24 9.96 4.20
C GLU A 345 -16.41 9.90 2.91
N ALA A 346 -16.96 9.34 1.83
CA ALA A 346 -16.28 9.31 0.53
C ALA A 346 -16.10 10.71 -0.10
N LEU A 347 -17.01 11.65 0.22
CA LEU A 347 -16.96 13.03 -0.28
C LEU A 347 -15.85 13.84 0.38
N LYS A 348 -15.43 13.43 1.57
CA LYS A 348 -14.50 14.17 2.43
C LYS A 348 -13.11 14.36 1.79
N PRO A 349 -12.39 13.32 1.34
CA PRO A 349 -11.09 13.49 0.68
C PRO A 349 -11.19 13.99 -0.76
N ILE A 350 -12.34 13.83 -1.43
CA ILE A 350 -12.51 14.17 -2.85
C ILE A 350 -12.92 15.64 -3.05
N LEU A 351 -13.82 16.15 -2.22
CA LEU A 351 -14.42 17.47 -2.40
C LEU A 351 -14.14 18.40 -1.22
N ILE A 352 -14.42 17.94 0.01
CA ILE A 352 -14.43 18.82 1.18
C ILE A 352 -13.01 19.28 1.53
N ILE A 353 -12.08 18.35 1.70
CA ILE A 353 -10.70 18.70 2.06
C ILE A 353 -10.04 19.56 0.97
N PRO A 354 -10.09 19.20 -0.34
CA PRO A 354 -9.53 20.04 -1.38
C PRO A 354 -10.14 21.44 -1.42
N LEU A 355 -11.47 21.57 -1.28
CA LEU A 355 -12.13 22.88 -1.32
C LEU A 355 -11.74 23.76 -0.12
N PHE A 356 -11.96 23.27 1.10
CA PHE A 356 -11.77 24.09 2.30
C PHE A 356 -10.30 24.32 2.62
N SER A 357 -9.44 23.32 2.41
CA SER A 357 -8.00 23.50 2.63
C SER A 357 -7.41 24.51 1.64
N SER A 358 -7.82 24.46 0.35
CA SER A 358 -7.34 25.43 -0.64
C SER A 358 -7.85 26.84 -0.37
N LEU A 359 -9.10 26.97 0.10
CA LEU A 359 -9.66 28.27 0.50
C LEU A 359 -8.89 28.86 1.69
N ILE A 360 -8.61 28.06 2.72
CA ILE A 360 -7.87 28.51 3.91
C ILE A 360 -6.45 28.93 3.52
N VAL A 361 -5.75 28.10 2.75
CA VAL A 361 -4.38 28.39 2.30
C VAL A 361 -4.36 29.62 1.40
N GLY A 362 -5.32 29.75 0.49
CA GLY A 362 -5.41 30.90 -0.41
C GLY A 362 -5.69 32.21 0.33
N LEU A 363 -6.65 32.21 1.26
CA LEU A 363 -6.95 33.40 2.06
C LEU A 363 -5.81 33.75 3.01
N ALA A 364 -5.16 32.77 3.62
CA ALA A 364 -4.01 33.03 4.49
C ALA A 364 -2.82 33.65 3.73
N HIS A 365 -2.70 33.38 2.44
CA HIS A 365 -1.67 33.95 1.57
C HIS A 365 -1.99 35.39 1.13
N ASP A 366 -3.28 35.76 0.99
CA ASP A 366 -3.74 37.10 0.57
C ASP A 366 -3.78 38.15 1.71
N LEU A 367 -3.67 37.73 2.97
CA LEU A 367 -3.69 38.62 4.14
C LEU A 367 -2.45 39.54 4.35
N PRO A 368 -1.21 39.21 3.94
CA PRO A 368 -0.04 40.06 4.17
C PRO A 368 0.04 41.31 3.28
N ASP A 369 -0.71 41.36 2.18
CA ASP A 369 -0.64 42.42 1.16
C ASP A 369 -1.80 43.45 1.26
N ARG A 370 -2.58 43.41 2.34
CA ARG A 370 -3.53 44.47 2.75
C ARG A 370 -3.04 45.16 4.02
#